data_AF-A0A353VUQ2-F1
#
_entry.id   AF-A0A353VUQ2-F1
#
_cell.length_a   1.000
_cell.length_b   1.000
_cell.length_c   1.000
_cell.angle_alpha   90.00
_cell.angle_beta   90.00
_cell.angle_gamma   90.00
#
_symmetry.space_group_name_H-M   'P 1'
#
loop_
_entity.id
_entity.type
_entity.pdbx_description
1 polymer ?
#
loop_
_entity_poly.entity_id
_entity_poly.type
_entity_poly.pdbx_seq_one_letter_code
_entity_poly.pdbx_strand_id
1 'polypeptide(L)' 'MKKHLFFLFLIVTFFCIACGDKAQINKTADAIDSSEQKFKWKMVTTWPANFPIFQEGAERFADEVRKMSNNRLDINVYAG' A
#
# COMPACT_ATOMS: atom_id res chain seq x y z
N MET A 1 -10.03 -51.48 -16.72
CA MET A 1 -10.43 -50.05 -16.80
C MET A 1 -9.87 -49.19 -15.66
N LYS A 2 -9.83 -49.65 -14.39
CA LYS A 2 -9.33 -48.86 -13.24
C LYS A 2 -7.81 -48.57 -13.25
N LYS A 3 -7.01 -49.45 -13.87
CA LYS A 3 -5.54 -49.29 -14.00
C LYS A 3 -5.10 -48.22 -15.01
N HIS A 4 -5.86 -47.99 -16.07
CA HIS A 4 -5.60 -46.87 -16.99
C HIS A 4 -6.06 -45.54 -16.42
N LEU A 5 -7.11 -45.54 -15.59
CA LEU A 5 -7.54 -44.36 -14.84
C LEU A 5 -6.50 -43.94 -13.79
N PHE A 6 -5.84 -44.90 -13.14
CA PHE A 6 -4.74 -44.65 -12.20
C PHE A 6 -3.46 -44.16 -12.91
N PHE A 7 -3.14 -44.72 -14.08
CA PHE A 7 -1.97 -44.33 -14.88
C PHE A 7 -2.13 -42.93 -15.52
N LEU A 8 -3.35 -42.57 -15.92
CA LEU A 8 -3.69 -41.24 -16.45
C LEU A 8 -3.66 -40.17 -15.35
N PHE A 9 -4.02 -40.53 -14.11
CA PHE A 9 -3.90 -39.63 -12.95
C PHE A 9 -2.43 -39.37 -12.57
N LEU A 10 -1.56 -40.38 -12.69
CA LEU A 10 -0.12 -40.26 -12.39
C LEU A 10 0.62 -39.36 -13.41
N ILE A 11 0.20 -39.37 -14.67
CA ILE A 11 0.78 -38.54 -15.74
C ILE A 11 0.38 -37.07 -15.61
N VAL A 12 -0.85 -36.78 -15.17
CA VAL A 12 -1.34 -35.41 -14.97
C VAL A 12 -0.59 -34.71 -13.83
N THR A 13 -0.26 -35.42 -12.74
CA THR A 13 0.51 -34.86 -11.62
C THR A 13 1.97 -34.58 -11.98
N PHE A 14 2.55 -35.35 -12.92
CA PHE A 14 3.91 -35.14 -13.41
C PHE A 14 4.02 -33.90 -14.31
N PHE A 15 2.94 -33.56 -15.04
CA PHE A 15 2.91 -32.41 -15.93
C PHE A 15 2.84 -31.06 -15.20
N CYS A 16 2.39 -31.03 -13.94
CA CYS A 16 2.34 -29.81 -13.12
C CYS A 16 3.70 -29.36 -12.58
N ILE A 17 4.71 -30.23 -12.52
CA ILE A 17 6.05 -29.90 -11.99
C ILE A 17 6.93 -29.26 -13.09
N ALA A 18 6.55 -29.41 -14.36
CA ALA A 18 7.36 -28.93 -15.51
C ALA A 18 7.12 -27.45 -15.90
N CYS A 19 6.20 -26.73 -15.25
CA CYS A 19 6.12 -25.26 -15.33
C CYS A 19 6.65 -24.65 -14.04
N GLY A 20 7.92 -24.92 -13.76
CA GLY A 20 8.65 -24.43 -12.60
C GLY A 20 9.81 -23.50 -12.94
N ASP A 21 9.92 -23.03 -14.19
CA ASP A 21 10.89 -22.00 -14.55
C ASP A 21 10.24 -20.61 -14.37
N LYS A 22 10.07 -20.23 -13.09
CA LYS A 22 9.93 -18.82 -12.75
C LYS A 22 11.31 -18.38 -12.31
N ALA A 23 12.00 -17.80 -13.28
CA ALA A 23 13.11 -16.89 -13.10
C ALA A 23 13.07 -16.27 -11.69
N GLN A 24 14.19 -16.42 -10.99
CA GLN A 24 14.53 -15.71 -9.78
C GLN A 24 14.43 -14.21 -10.08
N ILE A 25 13.21 -13.67 -9.99
CA ILE A 25 13.03 -12.27 -9.72
C ILE A 25 13.48 -12.16 -8.28
N ASN A 26 14.74 -11.77 -8.12
CA ASN A 26 15.23 -11.03 -6.98
C ASN A 26 14.35 -9.78 -6.86
N LYS A 27 13.11 -9.96 -6.43
CA LYS A 27 12.41 -9.01 -5.62
C LYS A 27 13.10 -9.16 -4.28
N THR A 28 14.21 -8.46 -4.13
CA THR A 28 14.29 -7.56 -2.98
C THR A 28 13.03 -6.69 -3.07
N ALA A 29 11.89 -7.26 -2.67
CA ALA A 29 11.11 -6.56 -1.69
C ALA A 29 12.12 -6.41 -0.56
N ASP A 30 12.85 -5.29 -0.60
CA ASP A 30 13.09 -4.56 0.62
C ASP A 30 11.74 -4.65 1.29
N ALA A 31 11.64 -5.51 2.30
CA ALA A 31 10.62 -5.36 3.29
C ALA A 31 10.85 -3.93 3.70
N ILE A 32 10.03 -3.02 3.14
CA ILE A 32 9.93 -1.66 3.65
C ILE A 32 9.62 -1.97 5.09
N ASP A 33 10.63 -1.81 5.93
CA ASP A 33 10.49 -1.82 7.35
C ASP A 33 9.56 -0.65 7.59
N SER A 34 8.27 -0.96 7.53
CA SER A 34 7.16 -0.06 7.76
C SER A 34 7.04 0.13 9.26
N SER A 35 8.18 0.14 9.95
CA SER A 35 8.38 0.63 11.30
C SER A 35 8.00 2.11 11.29
N GLU A 36 6.68 2.32 11.36
CA GLU A 36 5.99 3.44 11.96
C GLU A 36 6.57 4.84 11.72
N GLN A 37 7.26 5.10 10.60
CA GLN A 37 7.95 6.37 10.42
C GLN A 37 6.91 7.49 10.44
N LYS A 38 7.05 8.37 11.44
CA LYS A 38 6.16 9.51 11.67
C LYS A 38 6.75 10.74 11.01
N PHE A 39 5.96 11.39 10.19
CA PHE A 39 6.28 12.64 9.51
C PHE A 39 5.45 13.76 10.11
N LYS A 40 6.11 14.90 10.34
CA LYS A 40 5.47 16.15 10.75
C LYS A 40 5.74 17.20 9.68
N TRP A 41 4.71 17.58 8.95
CA TRP A 41 4.79 18.55 7.85
C TRP A 41 4.12 19.86 8.24
N LYS A 42 4.55 20.93 7.57
CA LYS A 42 3.93 22.24 7.66
C LYS A 42 3.39 22.60 6.30
N MET A 43 2.12 22.95 6.23
CA MET A 43 1.45 23.45 5.04
C MET A 43 1.13 24.92 5.26
N VAL A 44 1.42 25.76 4.29
CA VAL A 44 1.05 27.18 4.31
C VAL A 44 0.00 27.41 3.24
N THR A 45 -1.08 28.11 3.60
CA THR A 45 -2.15 28.49 2.68
C THR A 45 -2.08 29.98 2.39
N THR A 46 -2.74 30.44 1.31
CA THR A 46 -2.87 31.86 0.98
C THR A 46 -4.11 32.51 1.60
N TRP A 47 -4.89 31.75 2.38
CA TRP A 47 -6.17 32.17 2.90
C TRP A 47 -6.03 32.63 4.35
N PRO A 48 -6.81 33.63 4.81
CA PRO A 48 -6.85 34.00 6.21
C PRO A 48 -7.27 32.83 7.11
N ALA A 49 -6.93 32.91 8.39
CA ALA A 49 -7.40 31.95 9.38
C ALA A 49 -8.94 31.88 9.41
N ASN A 50 -9.49 30.66 9.53
CA ASN A 50 -10.94 30.38 9.52
C ASN A 50 -11.68 30.82 8.23
N PHE A 51 -10.98 30.99 7.11
CA PHE A 51 -11.66 31.29 5.84
C PHE A 51 -12.57 30.12 5.41
N PRO A 52 -13.87 30.36 5.21
CA PRO A 52 -14.84 29.30 4.96
C PRO A 52 -14.50 28.58 3.65
N ILE A 53 -14.78 27.28 3.59
CA ILE A 53 -14.51 26.40 2.44
C ILE A 53 -13.02 26.17 2.19
N PHE A 54 -12.21 27.22 2.03
CA PHE A 54 -10.80 27.05 1.64
C PHE A 54 -9.88 26.68 2.81
N GLN A 55 -9.86 27.49 3.88
CA GLN A 55 -9.00 27.20 5.03
C GLN A 55 -9.54 25.99 5.80
N GLU A 56 -10.84 25.97 6.04
CA GLU A 56 -11.54 24.81 6.63
C GLU A 56 -11.30 23.53 5.82
N GLY A 57 -11.34 23.62 4.49
CA GLY A 57 -11.06 22.49 3.61
C GLY A 57 -9.62 21.98 3.71
N ALA A 58 -8.64 22.88 3.85
CA ALA A 58 -7.24 22.52 4.04
C ALA A 58 -6.99 21.83 5.39
N GLU A 59 -7.62 22.32 6.46
CA GLU A 59 -7.56 21.71 7.79
C GLU A 59 -8.22 20.33 7.79
N ARG A 60 -9.42 20.21 7.20
CA ARG A 60 -10.09 18.92 7.02
C ARG A 60 -9.26 17.95 6.20
N PHE A 61 -8.60 18.41 5.14
CA PHE A 61 -7.69 17.58 4.35
C PHE A 61 -6.54 17.03 5.20
N ALA A 62 -5.90 17.87 6.02
CA ALA A 62 -4.84 17.44 6.93
C ALA A 62 -5.33 16.37 7.91
N ASP A 63 -6.53 16.53 8.47
CA ASP A 63 -7.14 15.56 9.38
C ASP A 63 -7.44 14.21 8.70
N GLU A 64 -7.98 14.24 7.48
CA GLU A 64 -8.25 13.00 6.74
C GLU A 64 -6.96 12.27 6.38
N VAL A 65 -5.92 12.99 5.97
CA VAL A 65 -4.59 12.41 5.71
C VAL A 65 -4.01 11.79 6.98
N ARG A 66 -4.17 12.43 8.13
CA ARG A 66 -3.74 11.88 9.42
C ARG A 66 -4.44 10.56 9.74
N LYS A 67 -5.76 10.47 9.54
CA LYS A 67 -6.54 9.25 9.75
C LYS A 67 -6.13 8.14 8.78
N MET A 68 -6.08 8.44 7.48
CA MET A 68 -5.74 7.49 6.42
C MET A 68 -4.31 6.96 6.55
N SER A 69 -3.38 7.77 7.07
CA SER A 69 -2.00 7.36 7.30
C SER A 69 -1.80 6.57 8.60
N ASN A 70 -2.87 6.29 9.36
CA ASN A 70 -2.81 5.73 10.72
C ASN A 70 -1.91 6.56 11.65
N ASN A 71 -2.13 7.88 11.68
CA ASN A 71 -1.36 8.87 12.45
C ASN A 71 0.14 8.96 12.09
N ARG A 72 0.58 8.39 10.96
CA ARG A 72 1.98 8.47 10.53
C ARG A 72 2.31 9.80 9.87
N LEU A 73 1.34 10.48 9.25
CA LEU A 73 1.55 11.79 8.65
C LEU A 73 0.71 12.84 9.39
N ASP A 74 1.39 13.76 10.05
CA ASP A 74 0.80 14.87 10.80
C ASP A 74 1.11 16.19 10.07
N ILE A 75 0.07 16.93 9.67
CA ILE A 75 0.21 18.15 8.86
C ILE A 75 -0.34 19.32 9.67
N ASN A 76 0.53 20.26 10.03
CA ASN A 76 0.11 21.53 10.63
C ASN A 76 -0.14 22.55 9.53
N VAL A 77 -1.38 23.02 9.42
CA VAL A 77 -1.80 24.04 8.46
C VAL A 77 -1.63 25.43 9.07
N TYR A 78 -0.94 26.31 8.36
CA TYR A 78 -0.73 27.70 8.72
C TYR A 78 -1.45 28.58 7.71
N ALA A 79 -2.31 29.46 8.20
CA ALA A 79 -2.95 30.48 7.40
C ALA A 79 -1.94 31.53 6.89
N GLY A 80 -2.26 32.12 5.75
CA GLY A 80 -1.51 33.22 5.14
C GLY A 80 -1.87 34.59 5.68
#